data_AF-A0A661SB53-F1
#
_entry.id   AF-A0A661SB53-F1
#
_cell.length_a   1.000
_cell.length_b   1.000
_cell.length_c   1.000
_cell.angle_alpha   90.00
_cell.angle_beta   90.00
_cell.angle_gamma   90.00
#
_symmetry.space_group_name_H-M   'P 1'
#
loop_
_entity.id
_entity.type
_entity.pdbx_description
1 polymer ?
#
loop_
_entity_poly.entity_id
_entity_poly.type
_entity_poly.pdbx_seq_one_letter_code
_entity_poly.pdbx_strand_id
1 'polypeptide(L)'
;MKKIGDILSRDLSRKIEEIIQVNQSDEQSVYSEITEYIATDSISDQYAALLKAIAEAPSEPHEGVGVWISGFFGSGKSSFAKNLGYALENRKILGQDFAALFKRQIGNDQVSNLIDLINTRHPTEVILFDIAKELDTRRVTQRIAEFIYTALLRELDYAGDFDIAELEIELEAEGKLEQFIAKCKEIHGQEWRIVR
;
A
#
# COMPACT_ATOMS: atom_id res chain seq x y z
N MET A 1 46.19 10.55 -0.27
CA MET A 1 45.51 9.96 0.91
C MET A 1 44.15 9.47 0.48
N LYS A 2 43.78 8.20 0.76
CA LYS A 2 42.38 7.76 0.65
C LYS A 2 41.56 8.49 1.72
N LYS A 3 40.43 9.07 1.34
CA LYS A 3 39.47 9.67 2.27
C LYS A 3 38.61 8.55 2.86
N ILE A 4 38.01 8.79 4.03
CA ILE A 4 37.07 7.83 4.65
C ILE A 4 35.93 7.48 3.69
N GLY A 5 35.44 8.47 2.92
CA GLY A 5 34.41 8.26 1.91
C GLY A 5 34.78 7.22 0.84
N ASP A 6 36.07 7.04 0.53
CA ASP A 6 36.53 6.08 -0.48
C ASP A 6 36.50 4.61 0.03
N ILE A 7 36.18 4.40 1.31
CA ILE A 7 36.12 3.08 1.98
C ILE A 7 34.68 2.64 2.20
N LEU A 8 33.72 3.56 2.15
CA LEU A 8 32.32 3.28 2.43
C LEU A 8 31.68 2.51 1.27
N SER A 9 30.91 1.48 1.59
CA SER A 9 30.14 0.70 0.61
C SER A 9 28.95 1.47 0.04
N ARG A 10 28.52 2.54 0.72
CA ARG A 10 27.40 3.40 0.33
C ARG A 10 27.85 4.85 0.18
N ASP A 11 27.22 5.53 -0.77
CA ASP A 11 27.44 6.95 -1.06
C ASP A 11 26.65 7.82 -0.07
N LEU A 12 27.36 8.47 0.85
CA LEU A 12 26.76 9.35 1.87
C LEU A 12 26.36 10.73 1.35
N SER A 13 26.63 11.06 0.08
CA SER A 13 26.20 12.34 -0.51
C SER A 13 24.73 12.32 -0.93
N ARG A 14 24.10 11.14 -0.93
CA ARG A 14 22.69 10.96 -1.27
C ARG A 14 21.80 11.57 -0.19
N LYS A 15 20.76 12.27 -0.65
CA LYS A 15 19.72 12.79 0.23
C LYS A 15 18.87 11.63 0.71
N ILE A 16 18.80 11.45 2.03
CA ILE A 16 17.90 10.50 2.67
C ILE A 16 16.62 11.24 3.03
N GLU A 17 15.47 10.68 2.65
CA GLU A 17 14.18 11.23 3.07
C GLU A 17 13.95 10.93 4.55
N GLU A 18 13.71 11.97 5.34
CA GLU A 18 13.57 11.86 6.80
C GLU A 18 12.26 11.18 7.21
N ILE A 19 11.23 11.27 6.36
CA ILE A 19 9.88 10.81 6.65
C ILE A 19 9.41 9.88 5.54
N ILE A 20 9.06 8.65 5.92
CA ILE A 20 8.42 7.70 5.01
C ILE A 20 7.03 8.21 4.64
N GLN A 21 6.85 8.53 3.36
CA GLN A 21 5.54 8.84 2.80
C GLN A 21 4.92 7.55 2.28
N VAL A 22 3.78 7.17 2.84
CA VAL A 22 3.07 5.93 2.48
C VAL A 22 2.55 5.97 1.04
N ASN A 23 2.15 7.15 0.55
CA ASN A 23 1.64 7.36 -0.81
C ASN A 23 2.67 8.09 -1.68
N GLN A 24 3.87 7.51 -1.79
CA GLN A 24 4.95 8.05 -2.63
C GLN A 24 4.77 7.57 -4.08
N SER A 25 4.51 8.50 -4.99
CA SER A 25 4.39 8.24 -6.43
C SER A 25 5.72 8.28 -7.17
N ASP A 26 6.75 8.88 -6.59
CA ASP A 26 8.09 8.86 -7.17
C ASP A 26 8.76 7.49 -6.99
N GLU A 27 8.82 6.72 -8.08
CA GLU A 27 9.48 5.40 -8.11
C GLU A 27 10.96 5.47 -7.69
N GLN A 28 11.66 6.56 -7.99
CA GLN A 28 13.08 6.70 -7.63
C GLN A 28 13.26 6.80 -6.12
N SER A 29 12.37 7.54 -5.43
CA SER A 29 12.32 7.61 -3.98
C SER A 29 12.02 6.24 -3.36
N VAL A 30 10.98 5.54 -3.85
CA VAL A 30 10.63 4.20 -3.38
C VAL A 30 11.80 3.22 -3.55
N TYR A 31 12.44 3.23 -4.71
CA TYR A 31 13.61 2.40 -4.99
C TYR A 31 14.76 2.68 -4.03
N SER A 32 15.03 3.96 -3.75
CA SER A 32 16.09 4.37 -2.83
C SER A 32 15.75 3.91 -1.40
N GLU A 33 14.52 4.11 -0.94
CA GLU A 33 14.05 3.65 0.38
C GLU A 33 14.26 2.14 0.56
N ILE A 34 13.80 1.31 -0.39
CA ILE A 34 13.94 -0.14 -0.25
C ILE A 34 15.39 -0.59 -0.40
N THR A 35 16.19 0.02 -1.28
CA THR A 35 17.60 -0.35 -1.44
C THR A 35 18.48 0.10 -0.26
N GLU A 36 17.99 1.02 0.57
CA GLU A 36 18.65 1.42 1.80
C GLU A 36 18.16 0.67 3.04
N TYR A 37 16.98 0.05 2.97
CA TYR A 37 16.36 -0.69 4.08
C TYR A 37 17.29 -1.80 4.62
N ILE A 38 17.44 -1.84 5.94
CA ILE A 38 18.20 -2.87 6.65
C ILE A 38 17.27 -3.50 7.67
N ALA A 39 16.94 -4.78 7.44
CA ALA A 39 16.20 -5.56 8.41
C ALA A 39 17.16 -6.13 9.46
N THR A 40 16.81 -5.94 10.73
CA THR A 40 17.43 -6.71 11.82
C THR A 40 16.78 -8.09 11.90
N ASP A 41 17.42 -9.04 12.59
CA ASP A 41 16.85 -10.38 12.82
C ASP A 41 15.43 -10.30 13.39
N SER A 42 15.20 -9.42 14.38
CA SER A 42 13.89 -9.21 14.97
C SER A 42 12.84 -8.69 13.99
N ILE A 43 13.22 -7.84 13.03
CA ILE A 43 12.31 -7.33 11.98
C ILE A 43 11.99 -8.47 11.00
N SER A 44 13.00 -9.24 10.61
CA SER A 44 12.84 -10.41 9.73
C SER A 44 11.89 -11.45 10.34
N ASP A 45 12.01 -11.73 11.63
CA ASP A 45 11.11 -12.64 12.35
C ASP A 45 9.67 -12.11 12.40
N GLN A 46 9.49 -10.79 12.58
CA GLN A 46 8.17 -10.16 12.56
C GLN A 46 7.51 -10.23 11.18
N TYR A 47 8.25 -10.01 10.10
CA TYR A 47 7.74 -10.25 8.75
C TYR A 47 7.37 -11.71 8.54
N ALA A 48 8.22 -12.64 8.97
CA ALA A 48 7.98 -14.07 8.81
C ALA A 48 6.69 -14.51 9.52
N ALA A 49 6.46 -14.04 10.75
CA ALA A 49 5.25 -14.32 11.51
C ALA A 49 4.00 -13.75 10.83
N LEU A 50 4.06 -12.49 10.38
CA LEU A 50 2.92 -11.82 9.76
C LEU A 50 2.58 -12.42 8.38
N LEU A 51 3.58 -12.63 7.53
CA LEU A 51 3.40 -13.24 6.21
C LEU A 51 2.87 -14.67 6.32
N LYS A 52 3.29 -15.43 7.34
CA LYS A 52 2.73 -16.76 7.60
C LYS A 52 1.23 -16.69 7.90
N ALA A 53 0.81 -15.79 8.78
CA ALA A 53 -0.61 -15.59 9.07
C ALA A 53 -1.41 -15.18 7.83
N ILE A 54 -0.86 -14.29 6.99
CA ILE A 54 -1.47 -13.88 5.72
C ILE A 54 -1.60 -15.07 4.76
N ALA A 55 -0.58 -15.92 4.65
CA ALA A 55 -0.59 -17.09 3.77
C ALA A 55 -1.59 -18.18 4.21
N GLU A 56 -1.85 -18.31 5.52
CA GLU A 56 -2.75 -19.31 6.10
C GLU A 56 -4.23 -18.86 6.09
N ALA A 57 -4.48 -17.55 6.21
CA ALA A 57 -5.83 -16.98 6.36
C ALA A 57 -6.86 -17.41 5.29
N PRO A 58 -6.52 -17.55 3.99
CA PRO A 58 -7.48 -18.03 2.99
C PRO A 58 -7.96 -19.47 3.20
N SER A 59 -7.15 -20.31 3.85
CA SER A 59 -7.48 -21.72 4.11
C SER A 59 -8.16 -21.90 5.48
N GLU A 60 -7.84 -21.04 6.44
CA GLU A 60 -8.43 -21.04 7.79
C GLU A 60 -8.92 -19.62 8.14
N PRO A 61 -10.06 -19.18 7.58
CA PRO A 61 -10.57 -17.84 7.85
C PRO A 61 -10.95 -17.66 9.31
N HIS A 62 -10.57 -16.52 9.89
CA HIS A 62 -10.95 -16.12 11.24
C HIS A 62 -11.31 -14.64 11.32
N GLU A 63 -12.02 -14.23 12.36
CA GLU A 63 -12.47 -12.83 12.55
C GLU A 63 -11.34 -11.83 12.78
N GLY A 64 -10.12 -12.29 13.11
CA GLY A 64 -8.95 -11.45 13.33
C GLY A 64 -8.38 -10.84 12.04
N VAL A 65 -8.94 -9.74 11.56
CA VAL A 65 -8.50 -9.08 10.31
C VAL A 65 -7.49 -7.94 10.51
N GLY A 66 -7.24 -7.53 11.75
CA GLY A 66 -6.43 -6.35 12.07
C GLY A 66 -5.00 -6.68 12.52
N VAL A 67 -4.04 -5.90 12.05
CA VAL A 67 -2.63 -5.96 12.47
C VAL A 67 -2.24 -4.65 13.15
N TRP A 68 -1.62 -4.75 14.33
CA TRP A 68 -1.14 -3.58 15.08
C TRP A 68 0.39 -3.54 15.14
N ILE A 69 1.00 -2.55 14.47
CA ILE A 69 2.45 -2.35 14.47
C ILE A 69 2.79 -1.27 15.50
N SER A 70 3.53 -1.63 16.54
CA SER A 70 3.87 -0.74 17.65
C SER A 70 5.38 -0.66 17.90
N GLY A 71 5.84 0.40 18.57
CA GLY A 71 7.26 0.67 18.78
C GLY A 71 7.59 2.16 18.93
N PHE A 72 8.78 2.46 19.45
CA PHE A 72 9.24 3.83 19.74
C PHE A 72 9.38 4.70 18.48
N PHE A 73 9.49 6.03 18.64
CA PHE A 73 9.78 6.92 17.52
C PHE A 73 11.11 6.53 16.83
N GLY A 74 11.15 6.58 15.50
CA GLY A 74 12.35 6.19 14.72
C GLY A 74 12.62 4.69 14.61
N SER A 75 11.76 3.81 15.17
CA SER A 75 11.94 2.34 15.10
C SER A 75 11.62 1.70 13.74
N GLY A 76 11.20 2.49 12.74
CA GLY A 76 10.93 1.97 11.39
C GLY A 76 9.51 1.44 11.13
N LYS A 77 8.55 1.65 12.04
CA LYS A 77 7.14 1.18 11.89
C LYS A 77 6.50 1.48 10.53
N SER A 78 6.59 2.73 10.07
CA SER A 78 5.99 3.13 8.80
C SER A 78 6.70 2.49 7.60
N SER A 79 8.02 2.34 7.68
CA SER A 79 8.80 1.60 6.67
C SER A 79 8.42 0.12 6.65
N PHE A 80 8.19 -0.47 7.83
CA PHE A 80 7.71 -1.85 7.95
C PHE A 80 6.37 -2.06 7.24
N ALA A 81 5.38 -1.23 7.56
CA ALA A 81 4.06 -1.31 6.94
C ALA A 81 4.10 -1.06 5.42
N LYS A 82 4.85 -0.03 5.00
CA LYS A 82 4.99 0.31 3.57
C LYS A 82 5.65 -0.82 2.79
N ASN A 83 6.77 -1.34 3.27
CA ASN A 83 7.49 -2.41 2.58
C ASN A 83 6.66 -3.70 2.52
N LEU A 84 5.92 -4.03 3.58
CA LEU A 84 4.98 -5.15 3.56
C LEU A 84 3.94 -4.96 2.46
N GLY A 85 3.26 -3.81 2.44
CA GLY A 85 2.24 -3.52 1.43
C GLY A 85 2.78 -3.64 0.01
N TYR A 86 3.89 -2.97 -0.28
CA TYR A 86 4.50 -3.01 -1.61
C TYR A 86 5.00 -4.41 -2.00
N ALA A 87 5.45 -5.23 -1.04
CA ALA A 87 5.86 -6.60 -1.31
C ALA A 87 4.69 -7.54 -1.64
N LEU A 88 3.51 -7.29 -1.03
CA LEU A 88 2.27 -8.02 -1.30
C LEU A 88 1.62 -7.59 -2.63
N GLU A 89 1.58 -6.28 -2.91
CA GLU A 89 1.13 -5.75 -4.21
C GLU A 89 2.07 -6.18 -5.34
N ASN A 90 3.36 -6.30 -5.02
CA ASN A 90 4.43 -6.69 -5.93
C ASN A 90 4.50 -5.87 -7.22
N ARG A 91 4.15 -4.59 -7.14
CA ARG A 91 4.23 -3.68 -8.27
C ARG A 91 5.67 -3.49 -8.74
N LYS A 92 5.83 -3.04 -9.99
CA LYS A 92 7.14 -2.72 -10.54
C LYS A 92 7.60 -1.36 -10.07
N ILE A 93 8.87 -1.28 -9.66
CA ILE A 93 9.58 -0.04 -9.34
C ILE A 93 10.85 -0.01 -10.18
N LEU A 94 10.97 0.99 -11.05
CA LEU A 94 12.07 1.12 -12.03
C LEU A 94 12.26 -0.17 -12.84
N GLY A 95 11.14 -0.80 -13.23
CA GLY A 95 11.12 -2.04 -14.01
C GLY A 95 11.45 -3.33 -13.24
N GLN A 96 11.73 -3.27 -11.93
CA GLN A 96 11.97 -4.43 -11.08
C GLN A 96 10.77 -4.70 -10.18
N ASP A 97 10.44 -5.98 -9.96
CA ASP A 97 9.38 -6.38 -9.04
C ASP A 97 9.77 -6.03 -7.60
N PHE A 98 8.90 -5.33 -6.87
CA PHE A 98 9.23 -4.86 -5.53
C PHE A 98 9.55 -6.02 -4.57
N ALA A 99 8.85 -7.16 -4.67
CA ALA A 99 9.15 -8.33 -3.86
C ALA A 99 10.59 -8.81 -4.05
N ALA A 100 11.15 -8.72 -5.26
CA ALA A 100 12.53 -9.12 -5.52
C ALA A 100 13.54 -8.20 -4.82
N LEU A 101 13.27 -6.89 -4.80
CA LEU A 101 14.07 -5.90 -4.06
C LEU A 101 13.96 -6.14 -2.55
N PHE A 102 12.74 -6.36 -2.04
CA PHE A 102 12.49 -6.62 -0.64
C PHE A 102 13.18 -7.88 -0.13
N LYS A 103 13.03 -9.01 -0.85
CA LYS A 103 13.68 -10.29 -0.49
C LYS A 103 15.20 -10.17 -0.37
N ARG A 104 15.84 -9.39 -1.26
CA ARG A 104 17.29 -9.14 -1.21
C ARG A 104 17.73 -8.47 0.08
N GLN A 105 16.89 -7.60 0.65
CA GLN A 105 17.22 -6.83 1.85
C GLN A 105 16.89 -7.56 3.14
N ILE A 106 15.85 -8.39 3.13
CA ILE A 106 15.52 -9.23 4.28
C ILE A 106 16.54 -10.37 4.41
N GLY A 107 16.96 -10.97 3.29
CA GLY A 107 17.94 -12.06 3.29
C GLY A 107 17.48 -13.30 4.06
N ASN A 108 16.17 -13.51 4.18
CA ASN A 108 15.56 -14.62 4.90
C ASN A 108 14.75 -15.50 3.94
N ASP A 109 15.10 -16.79 3.86
CA ASP A 109 14.49 -17.75 2.94
C ASP A 109 13.02 -18.01 3.27
N GLN A 110 12.65 -18.04 4.55
CA GLN A 110 11.26 -18.24 4.96
C GLN A 110 10.37 -17.08 4.49
N VAL A 111 10.81 -15.84 4.72
CA VAL A 111 10.11 -14.64 4.24
C VAL A 111 9.98 -14.66 2.72
N SER A 112 11.08 -15.01 2.03
CA SER A 112 11.12 -15.09 0.58
C SER A 112 10.10 -16.09 0.01
N ASN A 113 10.06 -17.29 0.56
CA ASN A 113 9.14 -18.35 0.14
C ASN A 113 7.67 -17.98 0.42
N LEU A 114 7.39 -17.31 1.55
CA LEU A 114 6.04 -16.86 1.88
C LEU A 114 5.53 -15.80 0.92
N ILE A 115 6.38 -14.82 0.56
CA ILE A 115 6.01 -13.79 -0.41
C ILE A 115 5.72 -14.41 -1.78
N ASP A 116 6.58 -15.33 -2.24
CA ASP A 116 6.38 -16.00 -3.53
C ASP A 116 5.09 -16.83 -3.53
N LEU A 117 4.77 -17.49 -2.42
CA LEU A 117 3.52 -18.22 -2.24
C LEU A 117 2.30 -17.28 -2.31
N ILE A 118 2.32 -16.17 -1.56
CA ILE A 118 1.22 -15.21 -1.50
C ILE A 118 1.00 -14.59 -2.88
N ASN A 119 2.05 -14.04 -3.50
CA ASN A 119 1.94 -13.35 -4.79
C ASN A 119 1.49 -14.27 -5.92
N THR A 120 1.76 -15.58 -5.82
CA THR A 120 1.31 -16.57 -6.80
C THR A 120 -0.15 -16.99 -6.59
N ARG A 121 -0.58 -17.15 -5.34
CA ARG A 121 -1.92 -17.68 -5.01
C ARG A 121 -2.99 -16.60 -4.84
N HIS A 122 -2.57 -15.42 -4.40
CA HIS A 122 -3.44 -14.34 -3.96
C HIS A 122 -2.92 -13.01 -4.51
N PRO A 123 -3.23 -12.68 -5.79
CA PRO A 123 -3.02 -11.33 -6.30
C PRO A 123 -3.67 -10.34 -5.35
N THR A 124 -2.88 -9.41 -4.82
CA THR A 124 -3.30 -8.52 -3.73
C THR A 124 -3.21 -7.08 -4.19
N GLU A 125 -4.31 -6.35 -4.06
CA GLU A 125 -4.32 -4.90 -4.21
C GLU A 125 -4.04 -4.26 -2.85
N VAL A 126 -3.22 -3.20 -2.82
CA VAL A 126 -2.80 -2.57 -1.56
C VAL A 126 -3.12 -1.08 -1.57
N ILE A 127 -3.99 -0.68 -0.65
CA ILE A 127 -4.38 0.71 -0.44
C ILE A 127 -3.66 1.23 0.79
N LEU A 128 -2.79 2.22 0.58
CA LEU A 128 -2.08 2.91 1.65
C LEU A 128 -2.66 4.31 1.84
N PHE A 129 -2.80 4.75 3.09
CA PHE A 129 -3.28 6.09 3.42
C PHE A 129 -2.79 6.52 4.81
N ASP A 130 -2.74 7.84 5.00
CA ASP A 130 -2.38 8.48 6.28
C ASP A 130 -3.63 9.17 6.85
N ILE A 131 -4.19 8.57 7.91
CA ILE A 131 -5.41 9.06 8.56
C ILE A 131 -5.21 10.49 9.10
N ALA A 132 -4.04 10.83 9.66
CA ALA A 132 -3.82 12.13 10.28
C ALA A 132 -3.83 13.25 9.24
N LYS A 133 -3.23 13.02 8.06
CA LYS A 133 -3.23 13.99 6.95
C LYS A 133 -4.62 14.20 6.35
N GLU A 134 -5.43 13.14 6.30
CA GLU A 134 -6.77 13.23 5.71
C GLU A 134 -7.84 13.77 6.66
N LEU A 135 -7.65 13.63 7.98
CA LEU A 135 -8.57 14.24 8.96
C LEU A 135 -8.43 15.76 9.03
N ASP A 136 -7.25 16.33 8.78
CA ASP A 136 -7.05 17.80 8.81
C ASP A 136 -7.79 18.52 7.66
N THR A 137 -8.20 17.77 6.63
CA THR A 137 -8.97 18.27 5.48
C THR A 137 -10.48 17.99 5.57
N ARG A 138 -10.94 17.17 6.53
CA ARG A 138 -12.36 16.78 6.68
C ARG A 138 -12.89 17.10 8.08
N ARG A 139 -14.20 17.32 8.21
CA ARG A 139 -14.83 17.63 9.51
C ARG A 139 -14.60 16.48 10.51
N VAL A 140 -14.24 16.85 11.74
CA VAL A 140 -13.65 16.07 12.86
C VAL A 140 -14.49 14.88 13.40
N THR A 141 -15.52 14.40 12.68
CA THR A 141 -16.48 13.41 13.21
C THR A 141 -16.61 12.11 12.40
N GLN A 142 -15.85 11.91 11.32
CA GLN A 142 -15.92 10.65 10.57
C GLN A 142 -15.33 9.48 11.36
N ARG A 143 -16.01 8.33 11.33
CA ARG A 143 -15.50 7.09 11.94
C ARG A 143 -14.38 6.53 11.06
N ILE A 144 -13.36 5.91 11.66
CA ILE A 144 -12.25 5.27 10.93
C ILE A 144 -12.77 4.27 9.88
N ALA A 145 -13.84 3.52 10.19
CA ALA A 145 -14.44 2.57 9.26
C ALA A 145 -15.00 3.26 8.00
N GLU A 146 -15.72 4.37 8.14
CA GLU A 146 -16.25 5.16 7.02
C GLU A 146 -15.12 5.72 6.15
N PHE A 147 -14.03 6.13 6.80
CA PHE A 147 -12.85 6.61 6.13
C PHE A 147 -12.17 5.51 5.28
N ILE A 148 -11.93 4.34 5.88
CA ILE A 148 -11.37 3.18 5.17
C ILE A 148 -12.25 2.80 3.98
N TYR A 149 -13.58 2.77 4.18
CA TYR A 149 -14.52 2.46 3.11
C TYR A 149 -14.47 3.50 1.98
N THR A 150 -14.41 4.79 2.31
CA THR A 150 -14.26 5.85 1.31
C THR A 150 -12.94 5.72 0.52
N ALA A 151 -11.85 5.35 1.19
CA ALA A 151 -10.56 5.12 0.53
C ALA A 151 -10.64 3.96 -0.46
N LEU A 152 -11.30 2.86 -0.07
CA LEU A 152 -11.56 1.72 -0.95
C LEU A 152 -12.41 2.11 -2.17
N LEU A 153 -13.52 2.84 -1.95
CA LEU A 153 -14.39 3.28 -3.05
C LEU A 153 -13.62 4.13 -4.08
N ARG A 154 -12.76 5.04 -3.62
CA ARG A 154 -11.94 5.87 -4.51
C ARG A 154 -10.93 5.07 -5.30
N GLU A 155 -10.30 4.08 -4.69
CA GLU A 155 -9.35 3.20 -5.39
C GLU A 155 -10.04 2.42 -6.51
N LEU A 156 -11.29 2.01 -6.26
CA LEU A 156 -12.14 1.32 -7.25
C LEU A 156 -12.84 2.28 -8.24
N ASP A 157 -12.50 3.57 -8.23
CA ASP A 157 -13.09 4.63 -9.07
C ASP A 157 -14.61 4.81 -8.91
N TYR A 158 -15.16 4.50 -7.74
CA TYR A 158 -16.53 4.85 -7.36
C TYR A 158 -16.60 6.25 -6.71
N ALA A 159 -17.82 6.76 -6.59
CA ALA A 159 -18.12 7.98 -5.85
C ALA A 159 -17.69 7.88 -4.39
N GLY A 160 -17.32 9.02 -3.81
CA GLY A 160 -16.99 9.10 -2.38
C GLY A 160 -18.22 9.18 -1.47
N ASP A 161 -19.38 9.52 -2.03
CA ASP A 161 -20.68 9.48 -1.36
C ASP A 161 -21.22 8.04 -1.40
N PHE A 162 -21.73 7.55 -0.27
CA PHE A 162 -22.08 6.13 -0.15
C PHE A 162 -23.32 5.75 -0.94
N ASP A 163 -24.32 6.64 -1.03
CA ASP A 163 -25.55 6.35 -1.75
C ASP A 163 -25.27 6.34 -3.26
N ILE A 164 -24.42 7.26 -3.74
CA ILE A 164 -24.01 7.30 -5.14
C ILE A 164 -23.13 6.09 -5.48
N ALA A 165 -22.19 5.72 -4.60
CA ALA A 165 -21.34 4.56 -4.82
C ALA A 165 -22.15 3.26 -4.88
N GLU A 166 -23.16 3.08 -4.00
CA GLU A 166 -24.04 1.92 -4.04
C GLU A 166 -24.81 1.84 -5.36
N LEU A 167 -25.34 2.97 -5.85
CA LEU A 167 -25.95 3.04 -7.18
C LEU A 167 -24.98 2.64 -8.30
N GLU A 168 -23.74 3.14 -8.28
CA GLU A 168 -22.73 2.79 -9.29
C GLU A 168 -22.40 1.29 -9.27
N ILE A 169 -22.22 0.72 -8.08
CA ILE A 169 -21.94 -0.71 -7.88
C ILE A 169 -23.12 -1.56 -8.38
N GLU A 170 -24.36 -1.19 -8.07
CA GLU A 170 -25.56 -1.88 -8.56
C GLU A 170 -25.65 -1.82 -10.09
N LEU A 171 -25.45 -0.64 -10.68
CA LEU A 171 -25.49 -0.46 -12.14
C LEU A 171 -24.36 -1.23 -12.84
N GLU A 172 -23.19 -1.33 -12.23
CA GLU A 172 -22.09 -2.13 -12.76
C GLU A 172 -22.41 -3.62 -12.70
N ALA A 173 -22.94 -4.10 -11.57
CA ALA A 173 -23.38 -5.49 -11.41
C ALA A 173 -24.47 -5.88 -12.44
N GLU A 174 -25.32 -4.92 -12.83
CA GLU A 174 -26.32 -5.09 -13.88
C GLU A 174 -25.79 -4.88 -15.31
N GLY A 175 -24.53 -4.44 -15.48
CA GLY A 175 -23.93 -4.12 -16.78
C GLY A 175 -24.49 -2.85 -17.45
N LYS A 176 -25.10 -1.95 -16.67
CA LYS A 176 -25.79 -0.72 -17.13
C LYS A 176 -25.03 0.57 -16.80
N LEU A 177 -23.94 0.51 -16.03
CA LEU A 177 -23.21 1.70 -15.59
C LEU A 177 -22.75 2.59 -16.76
N GLU A 178 -22.17 2.01 -17.81
CA GLU A 178 -21.74 2.77 -19.00
C GLU A 178 -22.90 3.48 -19.70
N GLN A 179 -24.07 2.83 -19.79
CA GLN A 179 -25.26 3.43 -20.37
C GLN A 179 -25.75 4.60 -19.52
N PHE A 180 -25.73 4.45 -18.20
CA PHE A 180 -26.08 5.51 -17.25
C PHE A 180 -25.14 6.71 -17.39
N ILE A 181 -23.82 6.48 -17.40
CA ILE A 181 -22.80 7.53 -17.59
C ILE A 181 -23.03 8.29 -18.90
N ALA A 182 -23.24 7.57 -20.00
CA ALA A 182 -23.51 8.17 -21.31
C ALA A 182 -24.79 9.03 -21.29
N LYS A 183 -25.84 8.57 -20.61
CA LYS A 183 -27.10 9.32 -20.48
C LYS A 183 -26.96 10.57 -19.62
N CYS A 184 -26.23 10.49 -18.50
CA CYS A 184 -25.91 11.65 -17.67
C CYS A 184 -25.14 12.70 -18.48
N LYS A 185 -24.17 12.29 -19.29
CA LYS A 185 -23.43 13.20 -20.17
C LYS A 185 -24.32 13.88 -21.23
N GLU A 186 -25.28 13.16 -21.80
CA GLU A 186 -26.26 13.72 -22.74
C GLU A 186 -27.14 14.79 -22.07
N ILE A 187 -27.58 14.55 -20.83
CA ILE A 187 -28.51 15.43 -20.10
C ILE A 187 -27.80 16.64 -19.48
N HIS A 188 -26.66 16.43 -18.84
CA HIS A 188 -25.94 17.45 -18.07
C HIS A 188 -24.80 18.13 -18.84
N GLY A 189 -24.37 17.55 -19.96
CA GLY A 189 -23.26 18.08 -20.77
C GLY A 189 -21.88 17.95 -20.13
N GLN A 190 -21.77 17.22 -19.01
CA GLN A 190 -20.55 17.03 -18.24
C GLN A 190 -20.27 15.53 -18.03
N GLU A 191 -19.01 15.17 -17.84
CA GLU A 191 -18.64 13.80 -17.47
C GLU A 191 -19.23 13.44 -16.11
N TRP A 192 -19.72 12.20 -15.97
CA TRP A 192 -20.31 11.72 -14.71
C TRP A 192 -19.38 11.90 -13.52
N ARG A 193 -18.07 11.71 -13.70
CA ARG A 193 -17.04 11.93 -12.66
C ARG A 193 -16.99 13.36 -12.09
N ILE A 194 -17.51 14.35 -12.81
CA ILE A 194 -17.59 15.76 -12.36
C ILE A 194 -18.91 16.03 -11.63
N VAL A 195 -19.96 15.28 -12.01
CA VAL A 195 -21.33 15.47 -11.51
C VAL A 195 -21.55 14.70 -10.19
N ARG A 196 -20.94 13.52 -10.07
CA ARG A 196 -20.99 12.65 -8.89
C ARG A 196 -20.20 13.18 -7.70
#